data_AF-A0A813MUR8-F1
#
_entry.id   AF-A0A813MUR8-F1
#
_cell.length_a   1.000
_cell.length_b   1.000
_cell.length_c   1.000
_cell.angle_alpha   90.00
_cell.angle_beta   90.00
_cell.angle_gamma   90.00
#
_symmetry.space_group_name_H-M   'P 1'
#
loop_
_entity.id
_entity.type
_entity.pdbx_description
1 polymer ?
#
loop_
_entity_poly.entity_id
_entity_poly.type
_entity_poly.pdbx_seq_one_letter_code
_entity_poly.pdbx_strand_id
1 'polypeptide(L)'
;MMSYADAVRRTPPSNPERLKEFNTLQTNILFRNIKGYDGQPLTIVRQFSCKECQKAWWTRVRAFKQVSRCKRCFVKYDPIPVDLEFGCGYFECEHCDNKFMGKIQQGHKAKCYDCQTECYPKYIINKLNDPNLRLFRSGKKHSCQFCFGQGHCRVFNEILAYSEIHVPTGSTLASLDFQRDLDERFIDDFDEFDLPGIRESADEDGSF
;
A
#
# COMPACT_ATOMS: atom_id res chain seq x y z
N MET A 1 22.56 -7.30 13.26
CA MET A 1 21.14 -7.70 13.18
C MET A 1 20.56 -7.60 14.58
N MET A 2 19.48 -6.85 14.78
CA MET A 2 18.83 -6.71 16.09
C MET A 2 17.93 -7.94 16.34
N SER A 3 18.07 -8.58 17.50
CA SER A 3 17.24 -9.73 17.87
C SER A 3 15.83 -9.29 18.32
N TYR A 4 14.85 -10.19 18.22
CA TYR A 4 13.48 -9.95 18.71
C TYR A 4 13.46 -9.52 20.19
N ALA A 5 14.36 -10.09 21.00
CA ALA A 5 14.51 -9.76 22.42
C ALA A 5 15.06 -8.34 22.68
N ASP A 6 15.76 -7.74 21.71
CA ASP A 6 16.35 -6.41 21.87
C ASP A 6 15.40 -5.28 21.45
N ALA A 7 14.40 -5.58 20.62
CA ALA A 7 13.34 -4.64 20.28
C ALA A 7 12.34 -4.45 21.44
N VAL A 8 12.05 -5.52 22.19
CA VAL A 8 11.07 -5.54 23.29
C VAL A 8 11.64 -4.95 24.59
N ARG A 9 12.97 -4.84 24.73
CA ARG A 9 13.65 -4.34 25.94
C ARG A 9 13.79 -2.82 26.05
N ARG A 10 13.22 -2.04 25.13
CA ARG A 10 13.16 -0.58 25.30
C ARG A 10 12.02 -0.27 26.26
N THR A 11 12.33 0.48 27.31
CA THR A 11 11.31 0.97 28.25
C THR A 11 10.27 1.77 27.46
N PRO A 12 8.99 1.36 27.47
CA PRO A 12 7.95 2.08 26.75
C PRO A 12 7.85 3.52 27.31
N PRO A 13 7.60 4.52 26.45
CA PRO A 13 7.42 5.89 26.92
C PRO A 13 6.16 5.98 27.78
N SER A 14 6.23 6.73 28.89
CA SER A 14 5.11 6.92 29.83
C SER A 14 4.00 7.83 29.29
N ASN A 15 4.30 8.63 28.26
CA ASN A 15 3.32 9.49 27.61
C ASN A 15 2.41 8.65 26.68
N PRO A 16 1.07 8.72 26.83
CA PRO A 16 0.12 7.93 26.06
C PRO A 16 0.19 8.14 24.54
N GLU A 17 0.45 9.36 24.05
CA GLU A 17 0.62 9.61 22.60
C GLU A 17 1.92 8.98 22.09
N ARG A 18 3.01 9.12 22.84
CA ARG A 18 4.30 8.52 22.46
C ARG A 18 4.27 7.00 22.58
N LEU A 19 3.44 6.44 23.46
CA LEU A 19 3.22 5.01 23.61
C LEU A 19 2.45 4.45 22.40
N LYS A 20 1.43 5.18 21.92
CA LYS A 20 0.74 4.86 20.67
C LYS A 20 1.70 4.89 19.47
N GLU A 21 2.50 5.94 19.32
CA GLU A 21 3.51 6.04 18.25
C GLU A 21 4.57 4.92 18.34
N PHE A 22 5.04 4.60 19.54
CA PHE A 22 6.02 3.53 19.76
C PHE A 22 5.46 2.15 19.40
N ASN A 23 4.25 1.84 19.87
CA ASN A 23 3.57 0.58 19.60
C ASN A 23 3.28 0.41 18.10
N THR A 24 2.92 1.49 17.42
CA THR A 24 2.60 1.47 15.99
C THR A 24 3.86 1.37 15.13
N LEU A 25 4.96 2.02 15.51
CA LEU A 25 6.25 1.85 14.84
C LEU A 25 6.79 0.42 15.00
N GLN A 26 6.76 -0.14 16.22
CA GLN A 26 7.24 -1.49 16.47
C GLN A 26 6.40 -2.56 15.77
N THR A 27 5.08 -2.47 15.84
CA THR A 27 4.17 -3.39 15.13
C THR A 27 4.32 -3.30 13.62
N ASN A 28 4.49 -2.10 13.05
CA ASN A 28 4.75 -1.92 11.62
C ASN A 28 6.10 -2.51 11.17
N ILE A 29 7.15 -2.38 11.99
CA ILE A 29 8.48 -2.96 11.70
C ILE A 29 8.40 -4.49 11.76
N LEU A 30 7.73 -5.03 12.78
CA LEU A 30 7.48 -6.47 12.90
C LEU A 30 6.71 -6.96 11.67
N PHE A 31 5.56 -6.36 11.35
CA PHE A 31 4.73 -6.75 10.20
C PHE A 31 5.49 -6.80 8.87
N ARG A 32 6.42 -5.85 8.64
CA ARG A 32 7.27 -5.85 7.42
C ARG A 32 8.26 -7.00 7.35
N ASN A 33 8.68 -7.52 8.50
CA ASN A 33 9.76 -8.51 8.61
C ASN A 33 9.28 -9.89 9.06
N ILE A 34 7.97 -10.08 9.28
CA ILE A 34 7.41 -11.39 9.61
C ILE A 34 7.67 -12.35 8.44
N LYS A 35 8.36 -13.44 8.76
CA LYS A 35 8.63 -14.56 7.86
C LYS A 35 7.94 -15.82 8.37
N GLY A 36 7.58 -16.70 7.44
CA GLY A 36 7.06 -18.03 7.74
C GLY A 36 8.17 -18.94 8.26
N TYR A 37 7.79 -20.15 8.67
CA TYR A 37 8.73 -21.18 9.12
C TYR A 37 9.73 -21.60 8.02
N ASP A 38 9.33 -21.42 6.76
CA ASP A 38 10.09 -21.62 5.53
C ASP A 38 11.00 -20.44 5.17
N GLY A 39 10.99 -19.36 5.97
CA GLY A 39 11.75 -18.14 5.73
C GLY A 39 11.14 -17.22 4.68
N GLN A 40 9.98 -17.56 4.09
CA GLN A 40 9.29 -16.73 3.12
C GLN A 40 8.57 -15.56 3.79
N PRO A 41 8.48 -14.37 3.15
CA PRO A 41 7.76 -13.25 3.73
C PRO A 41 6.27 -13.57 3.84
N LEU A 42 5.68 -13.42 5.04
CA LEU A 42 4.23 -13.61 5.25
C LEU A 42 3.41 -12.40 4.78
N THR A 43 4.09 -11.35 4.33
CA THR A 43 3.46 -10.16 3.76
C THR A 43 3.98 -9.87 2.37
N ILE A 44 3.09 -9.39 1.52
CA ILE A 44 3.35 -9.07 0.12
C ILE A 44 2.78 -7.68 -0.19
N VAL A 45 3.45 -6.94 -1.07
CA VAL A 45 2.95 -5.66 -1.56
C VAL A 45 2.15 -5.90 -2.82
N ARG A 46 0.90 -5.44 -2.82
CA ARG A 46 -0.04 -5.57 -3.96
C ARG A 46 -0.66 -4.22 -4.27
N GLN A 47 -1.08 -4.05 -5.52
CA GLN A 47 -1.87 -2.90 -5.93
C GLN A 47 -3.37 -3.16 -5.83
N PHE A 48 -4.11 -2.14 -5.41
CA PHE A 48 -5.57 -2.13 -5.37
C PHE A 48 -6.09 -0.85 -6.01
N SER A 49 -7.31 -0.89 -6.53
CA SER A 49 -7.99 0.30 -7.03
C SER A 49 -9.49 0.22 -6.91
N CYS A 50 -10.10 1.34 -6.56
CA CYS A 50 -11.54 1.47 -6.37
C CYS A 50 -12.14 2.18 -7.58
N LYS A 51 -13.09 1.52 -8.24
CA LYS A 51 -13.82 2.05 -9.41
C LYS A 51 -14.66 3.26 -9.07
N GLU A 52 -15.44 3.17 -7.99
CA GLU A 52 -16.34 4.25 -7.56
C GLU A 52 -15.58 5.51 -7.12
N CYS A 53 -14.50 5.32 -6.36
CA CYS A 53 -13.72 6.43 -5.82
C CYS A 53 -12.62 6.92 -6.77
N GLN A 54 -12.37 6.22 -7.88
CA GLN A 54 -11.29 6.47 -8.84
C GLN A 54 -9.94 6.69 -8.15
N LYS A 55 -9.59 5.82 -7.21
CA LYS A 55 -8.30 5.85 -6.50
C LYS A 55 -7.61 4.51 -6.61
N ALA A 56 -6.30 4.54 -6.81
CA ALA A 56 -5.42 3.38 -6.75
C ALA A 56 -4.39 3.55 -5.64
N TRP A 57 -4.03 2.47 -4.96
CA TRP A 57 -3.05 2.47 -3.89
C TRP A 57 -2.23 1.19 -3.87
N TRP A 58 -1.00 1.31 -3.37
CA TRP A 58 -0.16 0.17 -3.05
C TRP A 58 -0.20 -0.03 -1.54
N THR A 59 -0.38 -1.26 -1.09
CA THR A 59 -0.30 -1.57 0.34
C THR A 59 0.31 -2.95 0.56
N ARG A 60 0.81 -3.17 1.77
CA ARG A 60 1.34 -4.45 2.22
C ARG A 60 0.22 -5.24 2.88
N VAL A 61 -0.06 -6.42 2.37
CA VAL A 61 -1.10 -7.34 2.84
C VAL A 61 -0.48 -8.67 3.26
N ARG A 62 -1.23 -9.53 3.94
CA ARG A 62 -0.78 -10.88 4.24
C ARG A 62 -0.79 -11.72 2.96
N ALA A 63 0.22 -12.56 2.76
CA ALA A 63 0.36 -13.38 1.56
C ALA A 63 -0.85 -14.32 1.33
N PHE A 64 -1.42 -14.85 2.42
CA PHE A 64 -2.55 -15.77 2.40
C PHE A 64 -3.94 -15.09 2.41
N LYS A 65 -4.00 -13.77 2.66
CA LYS A 65 -5.24 -13.00 2.65
C LYS A 65 -4.94 -11.62 2.08
N GLN A 66 -4.86 -11.58 0.77
CA GLN A 66 -4.53 -10.37 0.02
C GLN A 66 -5.80 -9.55 -0.15
N VAL A 67 -6.22 -8.85 0.91
CA VAL A 67 -7.43 -8.01 0.86
C VAL A 67 -7.08 -6.64 1.41
N SER A 68 -7.58 -5.59 0.76
CA SER A 68 -7.45 -4.22 1.23
C SER A 68 -8.76 -3.47 1.05
N ARG A 69 -9.04 -2.51 1.93
CA ARG A 69 -10.23 -1.67 1.87
C ARG A 69 -9.92 -0.31 1.25
N CYS A 70 -10.86 0.22 0.48
CA CYS A 70 -10.77 1.60 0.03
C CYS A 70 -10.97 2.55 1.22
N LYS A 71 -10.06 3.49 1.46
CA LYS A 71 -10.19 4.46 2.57
C LYS A 71 -11.33 5.47 2.44
N ARG A 72 -12.06 5.48 1.30
CA ARG A 72 -13.15 6.43 1.04
C ARG A 72 -14.53 5.77 1.13
N CYS A 73 -14.72 4.62 0.47
CA CYS A 73 -16.00 3.89 0.53
C CYS A 73 -15.99 2.68 1.46
N PHE A 74 -14.83 2.37 2.08
CA PHE A 74 -14.64 1.26 3.02
C PHE A 74 -14.90 -0.15 2.46
N VAL A 75 -15.28 -0.28 1.19
CA VAL A 75 -15.42 -1.55 0.48
C VAL A 75 -14.07 -2.28 0.43
N LYS A 76 -14.11 -3.60 0.68
CA LYS A 76 -12.97 -4.51 0.60
C LYS A 76 -12.80 -5.02 -0.83
N TYR A 77 -11.56 -5.09 -1.28
CA TYR A 77 -11.19 -5.43 -2.64
C TYR A 77 -10.11 -6.50 -2.66
N ASP A 78 -10.16 -7.33 -3.70
CA ASP A 78 -9.07 -8.22 -4.10
C ASP A 78 -8.00 -7.41 -4.87
N PRO A 79 -6.73 -7.84 -4.88
CA PRO A 79 -5.67 -7.11 -5.55
C PRO A 79 -5.90 -7.12 -7.05
N ILE A 80 -5.40 -6.08 -7.71
CA ILE A 80 -5.27 -6.10 -9.17
C ILE A 80 -4.35 -7.28 -9.53
N PRO A 81 -4.67 -8.08 -10.57
CA PRO A 81 -3.77 -9.13 -11.07
C PRO A 81 -2.37 -8.57 -11.39
N VAL A 82 -1.32 -9.34 -11.12
CA VAL A 82 0.09 -8.88 -11.23
C VAL A 82 0.41 -8.27 -12.61
N ASP A 83 -0.08 -8.89 -13.66
CA ASP A 83 0.06 -8.49 -15.06
C ASP A 83 -0.72 -7.21 -15.41
N LEU A 84 -1.72 -6.88 -14.61
CA LEU A 84 -2.53 -5.67 -14.74
C LEU A 84 -2.12 -4.55 -13.78
N GLU A 85 -1.14 -4.79 -12.90
CA GLU A 85 -0.62 -3.74 -12.03
C GLU A 85 0.03 -2.64 -12.86
N PHE A 86 -0.15 -1.39 -12.45
CA PHE A 86 0.24 -0.22 -13.22
C PHE A 86 0.87 0.86 -12.38
N GLY A 87 1.70 1.68 -13.01
CA GLY A 87 2.39 2.77 -12.34
C GLY A 87 3.58 3.25 -13.14
N CYS A 88 4.63 3.69 -12.44
CA CYS A 88 5.90 4.00 -13.05
C CYS A 88 6.71 2.71 -13.14
N GLY A 89 6.93 2.17 -14.34
CA GLY A 89 7.79 1.01 -14.57
C GLY A 89 9.25 1.43 -14.65
N TYR A 90 10.13 0.60 -14.09
CA TYR A 90 11.56 0.66 -14.33
C TYR A 90 11.92 -0.29 -15.48
N PHE A 91 12.70 0.20 -16.44
CA PHE A 91 13.10 -0.53 -17.64
C PHE A 91 14.63 -0.57 -17.76
N GLU A 92 15.14 -1.72 -18.18
CA GLU A 92 16.52 -1.90 -18.60
C GLU A 92 16.49 -2.43 -20.03
N CYS A 93 17.01 -1.66 -20.98
CA CYS A 93 17.01 -2.06 -22.37
C CYS A 93 18.16 -3.04 -22.64
N GLU A 94 17.84 -4.28 -23.03
CA GLU A 94 18.84 -5.32 -23.32
C GLU A 94 19.69 -5.03 -24.58
N HIS A 95 19.25 -4.10 -25.44
CA HIS A 95 19.95 -3.76 -26.68
C HIS A 95 20.99 -2.65 -26.55
N CYS A 96 20.78 -1.70 -25.62
CA CYS A 96 21.64 -0.52 -25.49
C CYS A 96 21.99 -0.16 -24.05
N ASP A 97 21.65 -1.03 -23.09
CA ASP A 97 21.84 -0.86 -21.65
C ASP A 97 21.24 0.43 -21.06
N ASN A 98 20.38 1.12 -21.80
CA ASN A 98 19.71 2.31 -21.32
C ASN A 98 18.70 1.95 -20.22
N LYS A 99 18.75 2.71 -19.13
CA LYS A 99 17.89 2.58 -17.96
C LYS A 99 16.94 3.76 -17.92
N PHE A 100 15.65 3.48 -18.08
CA PHE A 100 14.65 4.53 -18.13
C PHE A 100 13.40 4.16 -17.33
N MET A 101 12.55 5.16 -17.15
CA MET A 101 11.28 5.01 -16.47
C MET A 101 10.16 5.57 -17.33
N GLY A 102 8.99 5.00 -17.16
CA GLY A 102 7.80 5.41 -17.90
C GLY A 102 6.55 4.92 -17.21
N LYS A 103 5.43 5.59 -17.47
CA LYS A 103 4.14 5.08 -17.03
C LYS A 103 3.79 3.84 -17.87
N ILE A 104 3.45 2.74 -17.21
CA ILE A 104 3.16 1.47 -17.87
C ILE A 104 2.26 0.60 -16.99
N GLN A 105 1.66 -0.41 -17.61
CA GLN A 105 1.06 -1.55 -16.95
C GLN A 105 1.99 -2.76 -17.13
N GLN A 106 2.18 -3.59 -16.10
CA GLN A 106 3.21 -4.62 -16.04
C GLN A 106 3.20 -5.57 -17.25
N GLY A 107 2.03 -5.93 -17.78
CA GLY A 107 1.88 -6.77 -18.98
C GLY A 107 2.16 -6.10 -20.33
N HIS A 108 2.50 -4.79 -20.35
CA HIS A 108 2.70 -4.02 -21.58
C HIS A 108 4.16 -3.61 -21.78
N LYS A 109 4.56 -3.45 -23.05
CA LYS A 109 5.90 -2.99 -23.43
C LYS A 109 5.94 -1.47 -23.62
N ALA A 110 7.09 -0.88 -23.34
CA ALA A 110 7.41 0.50 -23.69
C ALA A 110 8.62 0.57 -24.64
N LYS A 111 8.69 1.59 -25.48
CA LYS A 111 9.86 1.81 -26.35
C LYS A 111 11.00 2.43 -25.56
N CYS A 112 12.21 1.91 -25.75
CA CYS A 112 13.42 2.56 -25.27
C CYS A 112 13.58 3.95 -25.91
N TYR A 113 13.92 4.95 -25.11
CA TYR A 113 14.06 6.32 -25.61
C TYR A 113 15.24 6.50 -26.58
N ASP A 114 16.26 5.64 -26.49
CA ASP A 114 17.46 5.74 -27.33
C ASP A 114 17.35 4.87 -28.58
N CYS A 115 17.18 3.55 -28.42
CA CYS A 115 17.17 2.61 -29.55
C CYS A 115 15.78 2.25 -30.08
N GLN A 116 14.70 2.76 -29.47
CA GLN A 116 13.30 2.50 -29.85
C GLN A 116 12.82 1.04 -29.74
N THR A 117 13.67 0.11 -29.29
CA THR A 117 13.27 -1.28 -29.08
C THR A 117 12.24 -1.41 -27.96
N GLU A 118 11.32 -2.36 -28.10
CA GLU A 118 10.30 -2.63 -27.09
C GLU A 118 10.90 -3.35 -25.88
N CYS A 119 10.64 -2.85 -24.68
CA CYS A 119 11.11 -3.41 -23.42
C CYS A 119 9.94 -3.63 -22.46
N TYR A 120 9.94 -4.77 -21.76
CA TYR A 120 9.05 -4.99 -20.64
C TYR A 120 9.57 -4.29 -19.38
N PRO A 121 8.69 -3.82 -18.49
CA PRO A 121 9.11 -3.29 -17.21
C PRO A 121 9.67 -4.43 -16.34
N LYS A 122 10.84 -4.21 -15.74
CA LYS A 122 11.41 -5.14 -14.77
C LYS A 122 10.55 -5.23 -13.51
N TYR A 123 10.00 -4.10 -13.09
CA TYR A 123 9.01 -3.99 -12.00
C TYR A 123 8.30 -2.64 -12.05
N ILE A 124 7.09 -2.57 -11.47
CA ILE A 124 6.41 -1.31 -11.18
C ILE A 124 6.95 -0.73 -9.86
N ILE A 125 7.43 0.51 -9.92
CA ILE A 125 7.98 1.24 -8.79
C ILE A 125 6.83 1.67 -7.87
N ASN A 126 6.96 1.39 -6.58
CA ASN A 126 6.07 1.91 -5.54
C ASN A 126 6.82 2.24 -4.24
N LYS A 127 6.23 3.11 -3.40
CA LYS A 127 6.83 3.60 -2.14
C LYS A 127 7.19 2.51 -1.13
N LEU A 128 6.57 1.34 -1.25
CA LEU A 128 6.74 0.24 -0.31
C LEU A 128 7.82 -0.75 -0.75
N ASN A 129 8.15 -0.78 -2.03
CA ASN A 129 9.12 -1.68 -2.65
C ASN A 129 10.44 -0.99 -3.00
N ASP A 130 10.46 0.34 -3.13
CA ASP A 130 11.68 1.07 -3.51
C ASP A 130 12.02 2.19 -2.50
N PRO A 131 12.93 1.94 -1.53
CA PRO A 131 13.38 2.95 -0.59
C PRO A 131 14.18 4.08 -1.26
N ASN A 132 14.65 3.86 -2.49
CA ASN A 132 15.43 4.82 -3.28
C ASN A 132 14.57 5.66 -4.23
N LEU A 133 13.24 5.64 -4.08
CA LEU A 133 12.30 6.49 -4.83
C LEU A 133 12.62 7.99 -4.82
N ARG A 134 13.49 8.47 -3.91
CA ARG A 134 13.99 9.85 -3.94
C ARG A 134 14.97 10.12 -5.09
N LEU A 135 15.73 9.11 -5.53
CA LEU A 135 16.70 9.21 -6.62
C LEU A 135 16.03 9.39 -7.99
N PHE A 136 14.75 9.02 -8.10
CA PHE A 136 14.05 8.89 -9.37
C PHE A 136 12.92 9.90 -9.58
N ARG A 137 12.78 10.88 -8.67
CA ARG A 137 11.97 12.07 -8.95
C ARG A 137 12.72 12.93 -9.95
N SER A 138 12.56 12.64 -11.23
CA SER A 138 12.88 13.62 -12.26
C SER A 138 12.10 14.89 -11.93
N GLY A 139 12.81 16.00 -11.67
CA GLY A 139 12.18 17.31 -11.50
C GLY A 139 11.47 17.79 -12.78
N LYS A 140 11.65 17.09 -13.91
CA LYS A 140 10.99 17.38 -15.17
C LYS A 140 9.53 16.96 -15.10
N LYS A 141 8.64 17.94 -15.19
CA LYS A 141 7.19 17.71 -15.28
C LYS A 141 6.88 16.92 -16.55
N HIS A 142 5.98 15.94 -16.44
CA HIS A 142 5.44 15.26 -17.61
C HIS A 142 4.82 16.29 -18.56
N SER A 143 5.24 16.25 -19.83
CA SER A 143 4.68 17.03 -20.93
C SER A 143 4.21 16.06 -22.02
N CYS A 144 2.92 16.09 -22.32
CA CYS A 144 2.34 15.48 -23.51
C CYS A 144 1.41 16.48 -24.18
N GLN A 145 0.90 16.12 -25.36
CA GLN A 145 -0.05 16.94 -26.13
C GLN A 145 -1.31 17.32 -25.34
N PHE A 146 -1.68 16.56 -24.31
CA PHE A 146 -2.87 16.85 -23.50
C PHE A 146 -2.60 17.77 -22.30
N CYS A 147 -1.37 17.83 -21.79
CA CYS A 147 -1.07 18.59 -20.57
C CYS A 147 -0.07 19.73 -20.77
N PHE A 148 0.66 19.78 -21.89
CA PHE A 148 1.65 20.81 -22.20
C PHE A 148 2.61 21.15 -21.03
N GLY A 149 2.94 20.18 -20.18
CA GLY A 149 3.83 20.39 -19.03
C GLY A 149 3.19 21.03 -17.79
N GLN A 150 1.86 21.24 -17.77
CA GLN A 150 1.13 21.83 -16.64
C GLN A 150 1.09 20.92 -15.39
N GLY A 151 1.56 19.68 -15.50
CA GLY A 151 1.73 18.75 -14.38
C GLY A 151 0.48 17.94 -14.00
N HIS A 152 -0.73 18.41 -14.32
CA HIS A 152 -1.97 17.66 -14.11
C HIS A 152 -2.50 17.04 -15.41
N CYS A 153 -1.89 15.95 -15.86
CA CYS A 153 -2.31 15.27 -17.08
C CYS A 153 -3.34 14.17 -16.78
N ARG A 154 -4.54 14.26 -17.38
CA ARG A 154 -5.60 13.26 -17.21
C ARG A 154 -5.17 11.88 -17.69
N VAL A 155 -4.59 11.81 -18.89
CA VAL A 155 -4.05 10.56 -19.47
C VAL A 155 -2.96 9.98 -18.58
N PHE A 156 -2.05 10.83 -18.08
CA PHE A 156 -1.01 10.38 -17.17
C PHE A 156 -1.53 10.02 -15.78
N ASN A 157 -2.73 10.42 -15.37
CA ASN A 157 -3.27 10.13 -14.03
C ASN A 157 -4.38 9.08 -14.05
N GLU A 158 -4.70 8.52 -15.23
CA GLU A 158 -5.73 7.52 -15.39
C GLU A 158 -5.38 6.20 -14.69
N ILE A 159 -6.41 5.55 -14.15
CA ILE A 159 -6.37 4.22 -13.57
C ILE A 159 -6.60 3.22 -14.70
N LEU A 160 -5.64 2.31 -14.89
CA LEU A 160 -5.65 1.38 -16.02
C LEU A 160 -6.41 0.07 -15.73
N ALA A 161 -6.48 -0.32 -14.45
CA ALA A 161 -7.18 -1.51 -13.99
C ALA A 161 -7.90 -1.25 -12.68
N TYR A 162 -9.06 -1.89 -12.50
CA TYR A 162 -9.87 -1.84 -11.28
C TYR A 162 -9.81 -3.15 -10.51
N SER A 163 -9.73 -3.08 -9.18
CA SER A 163 -9.89 -4.25 -8.33
C SER A 163 -11.32 -4.78 -8.36
N GLU A 164 -11.45 -6.09 -8.18
CA GLU A 164 -12.74 -6.73 -7.93
C GLU A 164 -13.14 -6.58 -6.45
N ILE A 165 -14.45 -6.47 -6.20
CA ILE A 165 -14.98 -6.41 -4.84
C ILE A 165 -14.75 -7.78 -4.19
N HIS A 166 -14.13 -7.77 -3.02
CA HIS A 166 -13.83 -9.00 -2.29
C HIS A 166 -15.12 -9.62 -1.77
N VAL A 167 -15.41 -10.85 -2.18
CA VAL A 167 -16.51 -11.65 -1.63
C VAL A 167 -15.91 -12.69 -0.67
N PRO A 168 -16.17 -12.60 0.65
CA PRO A 168 -15.66 -13.57 1.61
C PRO A 168 -16.19 -14.96 1.29
N THR A 169 -15.32 -15.91 0.99
CA THR A 169 -15.69 -17.27 0.57
C THR A 169 -16.11 -18.19 1.74
N GLY A 170 -16.44 -17.62 2.91
CA GLY A 170 -17.08 -18.33 4.03
C GLY A 170 -16.35 -19.56 4.58
N SER A 171 -15.05 -19.72 4.34
CA SER A 171 -14.26 -20.82 4.92
C SER A 171 -13.91 -20.49 6.37
N THR A 172 -14.91 -20.53 7.24
CA THR A 172 -14.80 -20.24 8.68
C THR A 172 -15.12 -21.51 9.47
N LEU A 173 -14.43 -22.63 9.24
CA LEU A 173 -14.49 -23.78 10.15
C LEU A 173 -13.12 -24.45 10.30
N ALA A 174 -12.73 -24.66 11.56
CA ALA A 174 -11.55 -25.37 12.09
C ALA A 174 -10.24 -24.58 12.35
N SER A 175 -10.33 -23.48 13.11
CA SER A 175 -9.31 -23.11 14.13
C SER A 175 -9.96 -22.52 15.38
N LEU A 176 -11.17 -23.01 15.72
CA LEU A 176 -11.80 -22.78 17.02
C LEU A 176 -10.98 -23.55 18.07
N ASP A 177 -9.89 -22.93 18.52
CA ASP A 177 -9.33 -23.06 19.89
C ASP A 177 -8.01 -22.25 20.08
N PHE A 178 -7.42 -21.69 19.01
CA PHE A 178 -6.25 -20.80 19.13
C PHE A 178 -6.52 -19.33 18.74
N GLN A 179 -7.71 -18.99 18.23
CA GLN A 179 -7.98 -17.67 17.64
C GLN A 179 -8.68 -16.64 18.54
N ARG A 180 -9.15 -17.01 19.74
CA ARG A 180 -9.83 -16.03 20.61
C ARG A 180 -8.90 -14.92 21.12
N ASP A 181 -7.58 -15.11 21.09
CA ASP A 181 -6.63 -14.10 21.59
C ASP A 181 -6.00 -13.20 20.53
N LEU A 182 -6.21 -13.49 19.24
CA LEU A 182 -5.55 -12.80 18.12
C LEU A 182 -6.50 -12.04 17.18
N ASP A 183 -7.81 -12.25 17.24
CA ASP A 183 -8.74 -11.58 16.32
C ASP A 183 -9.38 -10.30 16.89
N GLU A 184 -9.42 -10.09 18.21
CA GLU A 184 -10.01 -8.87 18.81
C GLU A 184 -8.99 -7.74 19.11
N ARG A 185 -7.69 -7.98 18.90
CA ARG A 185 -6.61 -6.98 19.17
C ARG A 185 -5.85 -6.50 17.94
N PHE A 186 -6.17 -7.00 16.75
CA PHE A 186 -5.51 -6.59 15.51
C PHE A 186 -6.48 -5.84 14.64
N ILE A 187 -6.73 -4.61 15.08
CA ILE A 187 -7.53 -3.59 14.41
C ILE A 187 -7.12 -3.54 12.93
N ASP A 188 -8.09 -3.74 12.03
CA ASP A 188 -8.04 -3.49 10.59
C ASP A 188 -7.90 -1.96 10.28
N ASP A 189 -7.27 -1.21 11.20
CA ASP A 189 -7.04 0.23 11.22
C ASP A 189 -5.83 0.57 12.10
N PHE A 190 -4.75 1.04 11.48
CA PHE A 190 -3.98 2.10 12.10
C PHE A 190 -3.67 3.18 11.06
N ASP A 191 -4.74 3.84 10.61
CA ASP A 191 -4.71 5.28 10.38
C ASP A 191 -5.72 5.87 11.38
N GLU A 192 -5.22 6.36 12.51
CA GLU A 192 -5.98 7.08 13.53
C GLU A 192 -6.36 8.47 12.99
N PHE A 193 -7.38 8.56 12.15
CA PHE A 193 -8.07 9.83 11.84
C PHE A 193 -9.45 9.56 11.22
N ASP A 194 -10.50 9.66 12.04
CA ASP A 194 -11.88 10.07 11.74
C ASP A 194 -12.86 9.40 12.73
N LEU A 195 -12.80 9.83 14.00
CA LEU A 195 -13.99 9.80 14.85
C LEU A 195 -14.61 11.20 14.82
N PRO A 196 -15.87 11.37 14.36
CA PRO A 196 -16.55 12.65 14.46
C PRO A 196 -16.69 13.01 15.95
N GLY A 197 -16.22 14.20 16.32
CA GLY A 197 -16.25 14.68 17.69
C GLY A 197 -17.63 14.57 18.31
N ILE A 198 -17.72 13.85 19.43
CA ILE A 198 -18.89 13.89 20.30
C ILE A 198 -18.99 15.33 20.80
N ARG A 199 -19.97 16.05 20.26
CA ARG A 199 -20.42 17.32 20.81
C ARG A 199 -21.18 16.98 22.08
N GLU A 200 -20.52 17.09 23.23
CA GLU A 200 -21.18 17.02 24.53
C GLU A 200 -22.24 18.12 24.57
N SER A 201 -23.52 17.71 24.52
CA SER A 201 -24.63 18.51 25.00
C SER A 201 -24.56 18.48 26.52
N ALA A 202 -24.11 19.59 27.11
CA ALA A 202 -24.26 19.81 28.54
C ALA A 202 -25.74 20.03 28.85
N ASP A 203 -26.34 19.05 29.53
CA ASP A 203 -27.56 19.25 30.29
C ASP A 203 -27.16 19.99 31.59
N GLU A 204 -27.49 21.27 31.69
CA GLU A 204 -27.49 22.00 32.96
C GLU A 204 -28.93 22.13 33.46
N ASP A 205 -29.35 21.15 34.26
CA ASP A 205 -30.45 21.30 35.20
C ASP A 205 -29.94 22.06 36.43
N GLY A 206 -30.26 23.36 36.51
CA GLY A 206 -29.98 24.23 37.65
C GLY A 206 -31.19 25.07 37.99
N SER A 207 -32.06 24.52 38.85
CA SER A 207 -33.25 25.15 39.40
C SER A 207 -32.94 26.20 40.49
N PHE A 208 -33.75 27.27 40.47
CA PHE A 208 -33.98 28.36 41.44
C PHE A 208 -33.01 29.55 41.47
#